data_AF-A0AAP6V984-F1
#
_entry.id   AF-A0AAP6V984-F1
#
_cell.length_a   1.000
_cell.length_b   1.000
_cell.length_c   1.000
_cell.angle_alpha   90.00
_cell.angle_beta   90.00
_cell.angle_gamma   90.00
#
_symmetry.space_group_name_H-M   'P 1'
#
loop_
_entity.id
_entity.type
_entity.pdbx_description
1 polymer ?
#
loop_
_entity_poly.entity_id
_entity_poly.type
_entity_poly.pdbx_seq_one_letter_code
_entity_poly.pdbx_strand_id
1 'polypeptide(L)' 'QTAKKLFIHRNTLLQRLEKIEQLVLLDFDKEVDLLALEVALFVGT' A
#
# COMPACT_ATOMS: atom_id res chain seq x y z
N GLN A 1 -2.25 8.72 -9.70
CA GLN A 1 -1.68 8.17 -10.95
C GLN A 1 -1.76 6.63 -11.01
N THR A 2 -1.54 5.92 -9.89
CA THR A 2 -1.54 4.46 -9.79
C THR A 2 -2.80 3.77 -10.34
N ALA A 3 -4.00 4.28 -10.03
CA ALA A 3 -5.26 3.68 -10.53
C ALA A 3 -5.31 3.59 -12.07
N LYS A 4 -4.81 4.62 -12.76
CA LYS A 4 -4.68 4.64 -14.22
C LYS A 4 -3.66 3.62 -14.72
N LYS A 5 -2.50 3.52 -14.07
CA LYS A 5 -1.44 2.53 -14.43
C LYS A 5 -1.91 1.09 -14.23
N LEU A 6 -2.79 0.85 -13.26
CA LEU A 6 -3.35 -0.45 -12.94
C LEU A 6 -4.67 -0.75 -13.68
N PHE A 7 -5.16 0.17 -14.54
CA PHE A 7 -6.44 0.05 -15.24
C PHE A 7 -7.65 -0.22 -14.31
N ILE A 8 -7.67 0.42 -13.13
CA ILE A 8 -8.77 0.30 -12.15
C ILE A 8 -9.36 1.66 -11.78
N HIS A 9 -10.58 1.64 -11.22
CA HIS A 9 -11.20 2.84 -10.67
C HIS A 9 -10.47 3.33 -9.41
N ARG A 10 -10.48 4.65 -9.16
CA ARG A 10 -9.83 5.26 -7.99
C ARG A 10 -10.32 4.65 -6.67
N ASN A 11 -11.62 4.41 -6.54
CA ASN A 11 -12.19 3.85 -5.31
C ASN A 11 -11.74 2.40 -5.08
N THR A 12 -11.57 1.62 -6.15
CA THR A 12 -11.03 0.25 -6.04
C THR A 12 -9.58 0.27 -5.54
N LEU A 13 -8.78 1.25 -5.96
CA LEU A 13 -7.43 1.44 -5.43
C LEU A 13 -7.48 1.76 -3.93
N LEU A 14 -8.32 2.70 -3.51
CA LEU A 14 -8.43 3.10 -2.09
C LEU A 14 -8.90 1.96 -1.20
N GLN A 15 -9.94 1.23 -1.59
CA GLN A 15 -10.43 0.05 -0.86
C GLN A 15 -9.34 -1.03 -0.72
N ARG A 16 -8.49 -1.20 -1.74
CA ARG A 16 -7.38 -2.14 -1.66
C ARG A 16 -6.28 -1.65 -0.73
N LEU A 17 -5.96 -0.36 -0.73
CA LEU A 17 -4.98 0.21 0.20
C LEU A 17 -5.45 0.04 1.64
N GLU A 18 -6.70 0.42 1.95
CA GLU A 18 -7.30 0.20 3.28
C GLU A 18 -7.23 -1.28 3.70
N LYS A 19 -7.52 -2.20 2.78
CA LYS A 19 -7.45 -3.63 3.07
C LYS A 19 -6.01 -4.13 3.29
N ILE A 20 -5.05 -3.62 2.52
CA ILE A 20 -3.64 -4.00 2.71
C ILE A 20 -3.15 -3.49 4.06
N GLU A 21 -3.43 -2.24 4.39
CA GLU A 21 -3.12 -1.61 5.66
C GLU A 21 -3.59 -2.46 6.85
N GLN A 22 -4.83 -2.95 6.80
CA GLN A 22 -5.40 -3.88 7.79
C GLN A 22 -4.70 -5.25 7.83
N LEU A 23 -4.23 -5.77 6.69
CA LEU A 23 -3.57 -7.08 6.62
C LEU A 23 -2.14 -7.05 7.15
N VAL A 24 -1.42 -5.94 6.93
CA VAL A 24 -0.02 -5.80 7.37
C VAL A 24 0.11 -5.13 8.73
N LEU A 25 -0.98 -4.60 9.29
CA LEU A 25 -1.03 -3.91 10.59
C LEU A 25 -0.08 -2.70 10.66
N LEU A 26 0.03 -1.97 9.56
CA LEU A 26 0.83 -0.74 9.43
C LEU A 26 -0.09 0.44 9.21
N ASP A 27 0.34 1.66 9.54
CA ASP A 27 -0.39 2.90 9.23
C ASP A 27 0.27 3.60 8.04
N PHE A 28 -0.44 3.70 6.91
CA PHE A 28 0.12 4.25 5.68
C PHE A 28 0.26 5.78 5.69
N ASP A 29 -0.32 6.46 6.68
CA ASP A 29 -0.08 7.90 6.91
C ASP A 29 1.18 8.14 7.75
N LYS A 30 1.81 7.09 8.31
CA LYS A 30 3.08 7.19 9.04
C LYS A 30 4.28 6.85 8.14
N GLU A 31 5.20 7.80 7.98
CA GLU A 31 6.42 7.60 7.18
C GLU A 31 7.27 6.41 7.63
N VAL A 32 7.36 6.16 8.95
CA VAL A 32 8.13 5.03 9.50
C VAL A 32 7.55 3.68 9.09
N ASP A 33 6.23 3.58 9.04
CA ASP A 33 5.53 2.34 8.68
C ASP A 33 5.61 2.11 7.16
N LEU A 34 5.55 3.18 6.36
CA LEU A 34 5.83 3.12 4.92
C LEU A 34 7.26 2.65 4.64
N LEU A 35 8.25 3.14 5.37
CA LEU A 35 9.65 2.71 5.23
C LEU A 35 9.80 1.22 5.61
N ALA A 36 9.13 0.77 6.67
CA ALA A 36 9.14 -0.64 7.06
C ALA A 36 8.58 -1.54 5.95
N LEU A 37 7.49 -1.11 5.30
CA LEU A 37 6.91 -1.83 4.16
C LEU A 37 7.87 -1.85 2.96
N GLU A 38 8.53 -0.75 2.64
CA GLU A 38 9.50 -0.67 1.55
C GLU A 38 10.68 -1.63 1.77
N VAL A 39 11.24 -1.64 2.99
CA VAL A 39 12.32 -2.57 3.37
C VAL A 39 11.85 -4.02 3.29
N ALA A 40 10.64 -4.33 3.77
CA ALA A 40 10.09 -5.69 3.72
C ALA A 40 9.93 -6.17 2.27
N LEU A 41 9.46 -5.30 1.37
CA LEU A 41 9.32 -5.62 -0.05
C LEU A 41 10.68 -5.80 -0.74
N PHE A 42 11.71 -5.06 -0.33
CA PHE A 42 13.07 -5.19 -0.87
C PHE A 42 13.78 -6.47 -0.38
N VAL A 43 13.61 -6.84 0.90
CA VAL A 43 14.22 -8.06 1.46
C VAL A 43 13.49 -9.33 1.00
N GLY A 44 12.20 -9.23 0.71
CA GLY A 44 11.37 -10.35 0.27
C GLY A 44 11.51 -10.74 -1.22
N THR A 45 12.24 -9.96 -2.01
CA THR A 45 12.53 -10.20 -3.45
C THR A 45 13.93 -10.75 -3.66
#